data_AF-A0A9W6BUY3-F1
#
_entry.id   AF-A0A9W6BUY3-F1
#
_cell.length_a   1.000
_cell.length_b   1.000
_cell.length_c   1.000
_cell.angle_alpha   90.00
_cell.angle_beta   90.00
_cell.angle_gamma   90.00
#
_symmetry.space_group_name_H-M   'P 1'
#
loop_
_entity.id
_entity.type
_entity.pdbx_description
1 polymer ?
#
loop_
_entity_poly.entity_id
_entity_poly.type
_entity_poly.pdbx_seq_one_letter_code
_entity_poly.pdbx_strand_id
1 'polypeptide(L)'
;MKVRVQPRLQVENWSLYWKESLQTQTQCLDPIELELPETGGGAASGPATVSDLLSATAAALQWAPADSLHRLDGFTGPWERVLARGRELVPELPLRDAAAAAGVAGVATGAGAGADVPTFTVVRVALKADGG
;
A
#
# COMPACT_ATOMS: atom_id res chain seq x y z
N MET A 1 12.19 9.75 5.54
CA MET A 1 10.84 10.17 5.93
C MET A 1 10.24 9.08 6.75
N LYS A 2 9.87 9.45 7.97
CA LYS A 2 9.02 8.63 8.80
C LYS A 2 7.58 8.74 8.32
N VAL A 3 6.92 7.60 8.14
CA VAL A 3 5.51 7.51 7.75
C VAL A 3 4.79 6.50 8.64
N ARG A 4 3.49 6.71 8.83
CA ARG A 4 2.62 5.74 9.49
C ARG A 4 1.81 5.03 8.43
N VAL A 5 1.76 3.71 8.49
CA VAL A 5 0.93 2.88 7.62
C VAL A 5 -0.16 2.24 8.46
N GLN A 6 -1.39 2.28 7.95
CA GLN A 6 -2.52 1.53 8.45
C GLN A 6 -2.81 0.39 7.46
N PRO A 7 -2.24 -0.82 7.66
CA PRO A 7 -2.40 -1.90 6.70
C PRO A 7 -3.81 -2.49 6.79
N ARG A 8 -4.33 -2.95 5.66
CA ARG A 8 -5.61 -3.64 5.54
C ARG A 8 -5.47 -4.86 4.66
N LEU A 9 -6.04 -5.97 5.11
CA LEU A 9 -6.17 -7.19 4.32
C LEU A 9 -7.61 -7.31 3.83
N GLN A 10 -7.80 -7.16 2.52
CA GLN A 10 -9.07 -7.33 1.84
C GLN A 10 -9.17 -8.77 1.32
N VAL A 11 -9.89 -9.62 2.04
CA VAL A 11 -10.15 -11.01 1.65
C VAL A 11 -11.41 -11.05 0.80
N GLU A 12 -11.27 -11.48 -0.44
CA GLU A 12 -12.37 -11.64 -1.39
C GLU A 12 -12.68 -13.13 -1.58
N ASN A 13 -13.92 -13.53 -1.29
CA ASN A 13 -14.43 -14.82 -1.66
C ASN A 13 -14.78 -14.79 -3.15
N TRP A 14 -13.90 -15.35 -3.97
CA TRP A 14 -13.92 -15.27 -5.42
C TRP A 14 -14.63 -16.47 -6.03
N SER A 15 -15.66 -16.22 -6.83
CA SER A 15 -16.31 -17.29 -7.57
C SER A 15 -15.55 -17.67 -8.82
N LEU A 16 -15.17 -18.94 -8.94
CA LEU A 16 -14.56 -19.45 -10.18
C LEU A 16 -15.57 -19.60 -11.32
N TYR A 17 -16.86 -19.74 -10.99
CA TYR A 17 -17.93 -19.83 -11.98
C TYR A 17 -18.32 -18.45 -12.52
N TRP A 18 -18.63 -17.51 -11.63
CA TRP A 18 -19.05 -16.15 -12.02
C TRP A 18 -17.88 -15.21 -12.33
N LYS A 19 -16.67 -15.57 -11.89
CA LYS A 19 -15.43 -14.78 -12.07
C LYS A 19 -15.53 -13.40 -11.43
N GLU A 20 -16.14 -13.34 -10.25
CA GLU A 20 -16.34 -12.13 -9.46
C GLU A 20 -16.29 -12.41 -7.95
N SER A 21 -16.12 -11.36 -7.15
CA SER A 21 -16.18 -11.46 -5.69
C SER A 21 -17.63 -11.59 -5.22
N LEU A 22 -17.93 -12.67 -4.50
CA LEU A 22 -19.23 -12.91 -3.86
C LEU A 22 -19.32 -12.23 -2.49
N GLN A 23 -18.19 -12.04 -1.83
CA GLN A 23 -18.11 -11.44 -0.51
C GLN A 23 -16.73 -10.85 -0.26
N THR A 24 -16.69 -9.62 0.26
CA THR A 24 -15.45 -8.97 0.65
C THR A 24 -15.43 -8.74 2.16
N GLN A 25 -14.39 -9.23 2.83
CA GLN A 25 -14.11 -8.96 4.24
C GLN A 25 -12.80 -8.18 4.35
N THR A 26 -12.81 -7.04 5.04
CA THR A 26 -11.61 -6.23 5.23
C THR A 26 -11.18 -6.27 6.70
N GLN A 27 -9.96 -6.70 6.95
CA GLN A 27 -9.34 -6.68 8.26
C GLN A 27 -8.41 -5.47 8.36
N CYS A 28 -8.61 -4.63 9.37
CA CYS A 28 -7.66 -3.56 9.71
C CYS A 28 -6.59 -4.14 10.63
N LEU A 29 -5.34 -4.17 10.16
CA LEU A 29 -4.20 -4.63 10.96
C LEU A 29 -3.66 -3.51 11.84
N ASP A 30 -2.79 -3.84 12.78
CA ASP A 30 -2.16 -2.83 13.62
C ASP A 30 -1.32 -1.86 12.78
N PRO A 31 -1.42 -0.54 13.06
CA PRO A 31 -0.62 0.44 12.36
C PRO A 31 0.88 0.25 12.64
N ILE A 32 1.68 0.44 11.60
CA ILE A 32 3.15 0.34 11.66
C ILE A 32 3.78 1.67 11.28
N GLU A 33 4.99 1.92 11.77
CA GLU A 33 5.79 3.07 11.37
C GLU A 33 6.95 2.60 10.51
N LEU A 34 7.17 3.26 9.37
CA LEU A 34 8.23 2.94 8.42
C LEU A 34 9.12 4.15 8.21
N GLU A 35 10.41 3.91 8.00
CA GLU A 35 11.37 4.93 7.58
C GLU A 35 11.73 4.68 6.11
N LEU A 36 11.41 5.64 5.24
CA LEU A 36 11.72 5.58 3.81
C LEU A 36 12.86 6.56 3.47
N PRO A 37 13.74 6.25 2.51
CA PRO A 37 14.82 7.15 2.12
C PRO A 37 14.25 8.45 1.52
N GLU A 38 14.70 9.61 2.02
CA GLU A 38 14.30 10.93 1.49
C GLU A 38 14.93 11.23 0.13
N THR A 39 16.11 10.66 -0.08
CA THR A 39 16.96 10.77 -1.26
C THR A 39 17.50 9.38 -1.50
N GLY A 40 17.24 8.80 -2.67
CA GLY A 40 17.43 7.39 -2.95
C GLY A 40 18.79 6.84 -2.52
N GLY A 41 18.78 5.72 -1.79
CA GLY A 41 19.97 4.99 -1.39
C GLY A 41 20.50 4.11 -2.53
N GLY A 42 21.11 4.73 -3.54
CA GLY A 42 21.75 4.06 -4.66
C GLY A 42 22.03 5.03 -5.81
N ALA A 43 23.15 4.86 -6.52
CA ALA A 43 23.79 5.81 -7.44
C ALA A 43 22.98 6.29 -8.69
N ALA A 44 21.67 6.06 -8.72
CA ALA A 44 20.74 6.54 -9.75
C ALA A 44 19.32 6.89 -9.22
N SER A 45 19.08 6.90 -7.89
CA SER A 45 17.71 6.85 -7.33
C SER A 45 17.20 8.23 -6.87
N GLY A 46 16.05 8.62 -7.43
CA GLY A 46 15.28 9.80 -7.03
C GLY A 46 14.60 9.68 -5.65
N PRO A 47 13.59 10.51 -5.34
CA PRO A 47 12.83 10.43 -4.09
C PRO A 47 12.08 9.10 -3.95
N ALA A 48 11.82 8.66 -2.71
CA ALA A 48 11.00 7.45 -2.46
C ALA A 48 9.62 7.57 -3.11
N THR A 49 9.22 6.50 -3.79
CA THR A 49 7.97 6.37 -4.53
C THR A 49 6.88 5.68 -3.71
N VAL A 50 5.64 5.69 -4.22
CA VAL A 50 4.54 4.93 -3.63
C VAL A 50 4.80 3.41 -3.70
N SER A 51 5.48 2.94 -4.74
CA SER A 51 5.92 1.55 -4.87
C SER A 51 6.94 1.15 -3.80
N ASP A 52 7.83 2.07 -3.39
CA ASP A 52 8.76 1.83 -2.29
C ASP A 52 8.04 1.66 -0.95
N LEU A 53 6.95 2.41 -0.73
CA LEU A 53 6.09 2.25 0.45
C LEU A 53 5.41 0.89 0.47
N LEU A 54 4.90 0.41 -0.67
CA LEU A 54 4.32 -0.94 -0.80
C LEU A 54 5.37 -2.00 -0.46
N SER A 55 6.55 -1.92 -1.06
CA SER A 55 7.66 -2.84 -0.84
C SER A 55 8.11 -2.86 0.63
N ALA A 56 8.26 -1.69 1.25
CA ALA A 56 8.62 -1.57 2.66
C ALA A 56 7.53 -2.12 3.59
N THR A 57 6.26 -1.90 3.27
CA THR A 57 5.12 -2.43 4.04
C THR A 57 5.07 -3.96 3.95
N ALA A 58 5.21 -4.52 2.74
CA ALA A 58 5.23 -5.96 2.52
C ALA A 58 6.40 -6.62 3.27
N ALA A 59 7.59 -6.02 3.25
CA ALA A 59 8.74 -6.50 4.00
C ALA A 59 8.51 -6.46 5.53
N ALA A 60 7.95 -5.36 6.05
CA ALA A 60 7.67 -5.21 7.48
C ALA A 60 6.60 -6.19 7.99
N LEU A 61 5.60 -6.50 7.16
CA LEU A 61 4.52 -7.45 7.48
C LEU A 61 4.83 -8.89 7.03
N GLN A 62 6.03 -9.13 6.50
CA GLN A 62 6.46 -10.42 5.96
C GLN A 62 5.49 -11.02 4.94
N TRP A 63 4.87 -10.17 4.14
CA TRP A 63 3.98 -10.61 3.07
C TRP A 63 4.78 -11.12 1.88
N ALA A 64 4.26 -12.15 1.21
CA ALA A 64 4.82 -12.62 -0.04
C ALA A 64 4.82 -11.51 -1.11
N PRO A 65 5.78 -11.43 -2.03
CA PRO A 65 5.74 -10.48 -3.14
C PRO A 65 4.42 -10.59 -3.93
N ALA A 66 3.82 -9.46 -4.33
CA ALA A 66 2.57 -9.45 -5.09
C ALA A 66 2.67 -10.29 -6.39
N ASP A 67 3.83 -10.26 -7.06
CA ASP A 67 4.08 -11.01 -8.29
C ASP A 67 4.21 -12.53 -8.08
N SER A 68 4.39 -12.97 -6.83
CA SER A 68 4.39 -14.39 -6.47
C SER A 68 2.99 -14.94 -6.17
N LEU A 69 1.98 -14.09 -6.10
CA LEU A 69 0.60 -14.50 -5.79
C LEU A 69 -0.09 -15.11 -7.01
N HIS A 70 -0.76 -16.23 -6.81
CA HIS A 70 -1.58 -16.85 -7.83
C HIS A 70 -2.82 -16.00 -8.11
N ARG A 71 -2.97 -15.58 -9.38
CA ARG A 71 -4.20 -14.95 -9.86
C ARG A 71 -5.23 -16.01 -10.20
N LEU A 72 -6.40 -15.92 -9.57
CA LEU A 72 -7.55 -16.75 -9.95
C LEU A 72 -8.11 -16.28 -11.28
N ASP A 73 -8.75 -17.20 -12.03
CA ASP A 73 -9.32 -16.88 -13.33
C ASP A 73 -10.33 -15.71 -13.23
N GLY A 74 -10.23 -14.76 -14.17
CA GLY A 74 -11.03 -13.55 -14.22
C GLY A 74 -10.56 -12.37 -13.35
N PHE A 75 -9.63 -12.56 -12.40
CA PHE A 75 -9.17 -11.46 -11.56
C PHE A 75 -8.14 -10.56 -12.28
N THR A 76 -8.53 -9.32 -12.57
CA THR A 76 -7.68 -8.31 -13.25
C THR A 76 -7.22 -7.17 -12.35
N GLY A 77 -7.69 -7.12 -11.10
CA GLY A 77 -7.39 -6.04 -10.16
C GLY A 77 -5.91 -6.01 -9.72
N PRO A 78 -5.47 -4.88 -9.12
CA PRO A 78 -4.19 -4.82 -8.44
C PRO A 78 -4.24 -5.63 -7.14
N TRP A 79 -3.13 -6.30 -6.82
CA TRP A 79 -2.98 -7.00 -5.54
C TRP A 79 -2.84 -6.05 -4.36
N GLU A 80 -2.23 -4.89 -4.58
CA GLU A 80 -1.88 -3.94 -3.54
C GLU A 80 -2.17 -2.52 -4.01
N ARG A 81 -2.65 -1.68 -3.09
CA ARG A 81 -2.99 -0.27 -3.34
C ARG A 81 -2.61 0.57 -2.14
N VAL A 82 -2.21 1.82 -2.41
CA VAL A 82 -1.97 2.82 -1.37
C VAL A 82 -3.06 3.89 -1.45
N LEU A 83 -3.68 4.18 -0.32
CA LEU A 83 -4.67 5.24 -0.17
C LEU A 83 -4.13 6.32 0.77
N ALA A 84 -4.33 7.57 0.38
CA ALA A 84 -4.14 8.75 1.22
C ALA A 84 -5.43 9.57 1.25
N ARG A 85 -5.99 9.81 2.45
CA ARG A 85 -7.27 10.53 2.63
C ARG A 85 -8.40 10.02 1.74
N GLY A 86 -8.45 8.69 1.52
CA GLY A 86 -9.46 8.04 0.67
C GLY A 86 -9.20 8.10 -0.83
N ARG A 87 -8.06 8.63 -1.28
CA ARG A 87 -7.65 8.66 -2.69
C ARG A 87 -6.55 7.65 -2.95
N GLU A 88 -6.68 6.90 -4.04
CA GLU A 88 -5.65 5.98 -4.51
C GLU A 88 -4.46 6.73 -5.10
N LEU A 89 -3.27 6.34 -4.69
CA LEU A 89 -2.01 6.93 -5.14
C LEU A 89 -1.42 6.08 -6.27
N VAL A 90 -0.82 6.75 -7.24
CA VAL A 90 -0.15 6.12 -8.39
C VAL A 90 1.21 5.57 -7.95
N PRO A 91 1.53 4.28 -8.15
CA PRO A 91 2.74 3.63 -7.64
C PRO A 91 4.07 4.30 -8.02
N GLU A 92 4.16 4.84 -9.23
CA GLU A 92 5.39 5.40 -9.81
C GLU A 92 5.66 6.84 -9.36
N LEU A 93 4.68 7.51 -8.77
CA LEU A 93 4.87 8.89 -8.31
C LEU A 93 5.73 8.93 -7.04
N PRO A 94 6.58 9.97 -6.89
CA PRO A 94 7.19 10.28 -5.61
C PRO A 94 6.12 10.37 -4.53
N LEU A 95 6.33 9.66 -3.41
CA LEU A 95 5.34 9.54 -2.35
C LEU A 95 4.94 10.91 -1.79
N ARG A 96 5.89 11.84 -1.74
CA ARG A 96 5.66 13.22 -1.29
C ARG A 96 4.68 13.95 -2.20
N ASP A 97 4.89 13.87 -3.50
CA ASP A 97 4.08 14.57 -4.50
C ASP A 97 2.67 13.97 -4.56
N ALA A 98 2.58 12.64 -4.52
CA ALA A 98 1.31 11.91 -4.47
C ALA A 98 0.52 12.25 -3.20
N ALA A 99 1.19 12.32 -2.04
CA ALA A 99 0.57 12.69 -0.77
C ALA A 99 0.09 14.15 -0.76
N ALA A 100 0.90 15.07 -1.31
CA ALA A 100 0.53 16.48 -1.44
C ALA A 100 -0.69 16.66 -2.36
N ALA A 101 -0.74 15.97 -3.50
CA ALA A 101 -1.90 15.97 -4.40
C ALA A 101 -3.16 15.37 -3.74
N ALA A 102 -2.98 14.43 -2.83
CA ALA A 102 -4.06 13.88 -2.00
C ALA A 102 -4.45 14.77 -0.80
N GLY A 103 -3.75 15.89 -0.57
CA GLY A 103 -4.01 16.83 0.52
C GLY A 103 -3.52 16.35 1.89
N VAL A 104 -2.52 15.46 1.94
CA VAL A 104 -1.85 15.05 3.18
C VAL A 104 -0.89 16.17 3.60
N ALA A 105 -1.13 16.75 4.77
CA ALA A 105 -0.20 17.71 5.38
C ALA A 105 0.99 16.96 6.01
N GLY A 106 2.13 17.64 6.16
CA GLY A 106 3.27 17.11 6.93
C GLY A 106 4.30 16.30 6.16
N VAL A 107 4.15 16.10 4.84
CA VAL A 107 5.21 15.49 4.01
C VAL A 107 6.26 16.53 3.60
N ALA A 108 6.77 17.31 4.56
CA ALA A 108 7.83 18.28 4.35
C ALA A 108 9.18 17.72 4.82
N THR A 109 10.27 18.15 4.19
CA THR A 109 11.64 17.81 4.59
C THR A 109 11.94 18.41 5.97
N GLY A 110 12.36 17.56 6.90
CA GLY A 110 12.97 18.00 8.16
C GLY A 110 12.10 17.77 9.38
N ALA A 111 12.70 17.07 10.35
CA ALA A 111 12.18 16.86 11.69
C ALA A 111 11.99 18.20 12.42
N GLY A 112 10.82 18.82 12.24
CA GLY A 112 10.28 19.75 13.22
C GLY A 112 9.53 18.94 14.27
N ALA A 113 9.99 18.97 15.51
CA ALA A 113 9.30 18.36 16.65
C ALA A 113 7.90 18.98 16.79
N GLY A 114 6.88 18.34 16.21
CA GLY A 114 5.50 18.83 16.19
C GLY A 114 4.72 18.59 14.88
N ALA A 115 5.36 18.10 13.80
CA ALA A 115 4.63 17.72 12.59
C ALA A 115 3.99 16.34 12.73
N ASP A 116 2.67 16.24 12.44
CA ASP A 116 1.96 14.96 12.36
C ASP A 116 2.65 14.04 11.33
N VAL A 117 2.97 12.82 11.74
CA VAL A 117 3.54 11.80 10.86
C VAL A 117 2.49 11.45 9.80
N PRO A 118 2.79 11.60 8.49
CA PRO A 118 1.81 11.34 7.45
C PRO A 118 1.36 9.89 7.50
N THR A 119 0.04 9.69 7.46
CA THR A 119 -0.60 8.37 7.56
C THR A 119 -1.15 7.93 6.21
N PHE A 120 -0.77 6.71 5.80
CA PHE A 120 -1.22 6.06 4.58
C PHE A 120 -1.97 4.78 4.91
N THR A 121 -2.94 4.38 4.08
CA THR A 121 -3.56 3.07 4.17
C THR A 121 -3.02 2.19 3.05
N VAL A 122 -2.43 1.05 3.37
CA VAL A 122 -2.03 0.05 2.39
C VAL A 122 -3.08 -1.05 2.41
N VAL A 123 -3.71 -1.31 1.26
CA VAL A 123 -4.69 -2.38 1.09
C VAL A 123 -4.05 -3.48 0.28
N ARG A 124 -4.05 -4.70 0.81
CA ARG A 124 -3.66 -5.90 0.08
C ARG A 124 -4.87 -6.81 -0.11
N VAL A 125 -5.07 -7.26 -1.34
CA VAL A 125 -6.11 -8.22 -1.72
C VAL A 125 -5.60 -9.64 -1.51
N ALA A 126 -6.44 -10.49 -0.93
CA ALA A 126 -6.24 -11.93 -0.86
C ALA A 126 -7.49 -12.61 -1.42
N LEU A 127 -7.32 -13.43 -2.45
CA LEU A 127 -8.43 -14.18 -3.03
C LEU A 127 -8.57 -15.52 -2.32
N LYS A 128 -9.79 -15.87 -1.95
CA LYS A 128 -10.18 -17.22 -1.51
C LYS A 128 -11.18 -17.76 -2.53
N ALA A 129 -10.88 -18.88 -3.17
CA ALA A 129 -11.81 -19.51 -4.10
C ALA A 129 -13.06 -20.03 -3.37
N ASP A 130 -14.23 -19.91 -4.01
CA ASP A 130 -15.45 -20.54 -3.53
C ASP A 130 -15.33 -22.07 -3.60
N GLY A 131 -15.59 -22.74 -2.47
CA GLY A 131 -15.54 -24.22 -2.38
C GLY A 131 -14.22 -24.84 -1.92
N GLY A 132 -13.24 -24.02 -1.50
CA GLY A 132 -12.00 -24.45 -0.82
C GLY A 132 -11.96 -24.19 0.68
#